data_AF-D3NY59-F1
#
_entry.id   AF-D3NY59-F1
#
_cell.length_a   1.000
_cell.length_b   1.000
_cell.length_c   1.000
_cell.angle_alpha   90.00
_cell.angle_beta   90.00
_cell.angle_gamma   90.00
#
_symmetry.space_group_name_H-M   'P 1'
#
loop_
_entity.id
_entity.type
_entity.pdbx_description
1 polymer ?
#
loop_
_entity_poly.entity_id
_entity_poly.type
_entity_poly.pdbx_seq_one_letter_code
_entity_poly.pdbx_strand_id
1 'polypeptide(L)'
;MNTEDVRVINGTLCFVVTAEAIKGTDDKRIKTGSSERVIPVHPTLLAAGFEEYVSEQRRKRNAKLFPELLPAKTGYYSDVFSKWFRRFLQKAGASAGRTCFHSFRHNFRDALREARVDRELALALGGWAGDNGDMGSESAEFYGRGFRASTLLEAISKVRYPELDLVHLMLAPFPA
;
A
#
# COMPACT_ATOMS: atom_id res chain seq x y z
N MET A 1 2.90 9.48 1.94
CA MET A 1 1.52 9.39 1.44
C MET A 1 0.67 10.40 2.19
N ASN A 2 -0.04 11.23 1.44
CA ASN A 2 -0.96 12.22 1.98
C ASN A 2 -2.36 11.60 2.11
N THR A 3 -3.26 12.20 2.89
CA THR A 3 -4.65 11.71 3.06
C THR A 3 -5.45 11.71 1.75
N GLU A 4 -5.07 12.58 0.82
CA GLU A 4 -5.63 12.67 -0.54
C GLU A 4 -5.18 11.58 -1.51
N ASP A 5 -4.13 10.84 -1.16
CA ASP A 5 -3.61 9.75 -2.00
C ASP A 5 -4.47 8.50 -1.85
N VAL A 6 -5.42 8.49 -0.90
CA VAL A 6 -6.47 7.48 -0.82
C VAL A 6 -7.67 7.99 -1.61
N ARG A 7 -8.02 7.37 -2.74
CA ARG A 7 -9.04 7.87 -3.67
C ARG A 7 -10.00 6.78 -4.09
N VAL A 8 -11.25 7.13 -4.35
CA VAL A 8 -12.20 6.24 -5.00
C VAL A 8 -12.00 6.33 -6.51
N ILE A 9 -11.67 5.21 -7.15
CA ILE A 9 -11.42 5.08 -8.59
C ILE A 9 -12.42 4.06 -9.12
N ASN A 10 -13.39 4.51 -9.93
CA ASN A 10 -14.45 3.67 -10.49
C ASN A 10 -15.17 2.82 -9.41
N GLY A 11 -15.49 3.44 -8.26
CA GLY A 11 -16.18 2.79 -7.13
C GLY A 11 -15.28 1.96 -6.21
N THR A 12 -13.97 1.88 -6.47
CA THR A 12 -13.00 1.14 -5.61
C THR A 12 -12.13 2.11 -4.83
N LEU A 13 -12.02 1.95 -3.51
CA LEU A 13 -11.08 2.71 -2.70
C LEU A 13 -9.65 2.21 -2.95
N CYS A 14 -8.75 3.11 -3.32
CA CYS A 14 -7.38 2.79 -3.73
C CYS A 14 -6.36 3.69 -3.04
N PHE A 15 -5.17 3.15 -2.79
CA PHE A 15 -3.94 3.92 -2.62
C PHE A 15 -3.42 4.35 -3.99
N VAL A 16 -3.14 5.63 -4.15
CA VAL A 16 -2.54 6.22 -5.35
C VAL A 16 -1.13 6.65 -5.00
N VAL A 17 -0.15 5.95 -5.55
CA VAL A 17 1.26 6.31 -5.42
C VAL A 17 1.62 7.19 -6.60
N THR A 18 1.96 8.44 -6.33
CA THR A 18 2.29 9.45 -7.34
C THR A 18 3.32 10.43 -6.77
N ALA A 19 4.08 11.10 -7.65
CA ALA A 19 4.88 12.26 -7.26
C ALA A 19 4.01 13.50 -7.03
N GLU A 20 2.83 13.56 -7.64
CA GLU A 20 2.00 14.76 -7.60
C GLU A 20 1.31 14.91 -6.25
N ALA A 21 1.42 16.10 -5.67
CA ALA A 21 0.56 16.55 -4.58
C ALA A 21 -0.62 17.32 -5.18
N ILE A 22 -1.86 16.89 -4.90
CA ILE A 22 -3.05 17.65 -5.29
C ILE A 22 -3.32 18.73 -4.23
N LYS A 23 -3.11 18.39 -2.95
CA LYS A 23 -3.29 19.15 -1.70
C LYS A 23 -2.46 18.52 -0.58
N GLY A 24 -1.60 19.28 0.07
CA GLY A 24 -0.79 18.84 1.21
C GLY A 24 0.68 19.18 1.05
N THR A 25 1.56 18.49 1.78
CA THR A 25 3.00 18.72 1.65
C THR A 25 3.53 18.13 0.35
N ASP A 26 4.34 18.93 -0.35
CA ASP A 26 5.03 18.57 -1.58
C ASP A 26 6.42 17.98 -1.27
N ASP A 27 6.40 16.84 -0.57
CA ASP A 27 7.58 16.09 -0.14
C ASP A 27 7.55 14.64 -0.67
N LYS A 28 6.67 14.37 -1.63
CA LYS A 28 6.56 13.07 -2.30
C LYS A 28 7.71 12.95 -3.29
N ARG A 29 8.38 11.79 -3.27
CA ARG A 29 9.43 11.45 -4.25
C ARG A 29 9.14 10.06 -4.80
N ILE A 30 9.01 9.97 -6.11
CA ILE A 30 9.04 8.69 -6.82
C ILE A 30 10.41 8.53 -7.48
N LYS A 31 10.89 7.29 -7.57
CA LYS A 31 12.22 7.01 -8.12
C LYS A 31 12.27 7.21 -9.65
N THR A 32 11.14 6.97 -10.31
CA THR A 32 10.91 7.06 -11.76
C THR A 32 9.40 7.30 -12.01
N GLY A 33 9.02 7.82 -13.18
CA GLY A 33 7.60 7.88 -13.60
C GLY A 33 6.92 6.51 -13.58
N SER A 34 7.69 5.44 -13.79
CA SER A 34 7.22 4.06 -13.69
C SER A 34 6.89 3.57 -12.28
N SER A 35 7.12 4.38 -11.25
CA SER A 35 6.74 4.06 -9.88
C SER A 35 5.30 4.45 -9.55
N GLU A 36 4.62 5.20 -10.42
CA GLU A 36 3.24 5.58 -10.19
C GLU A 36 2.29 4.40 -10.38
N ARG A 37 1.34 4.25 -9.46
CA ARG A 37 0.43 3.09 -9.46
C ARG A 37 -0.81 3.33 -8.62
N VAL A 38 -1.85 2.60 -8.99
CA VAL A 38 -3.11 2.49 -8.25
C VAL A 38 -3.18 1.11 -7.62
N ILE A 39 -3.38 1.05 -6.30
CA ILE A 39 -3.47 -0.18 -5.53
C ILE A 39 -4.79 -0.19 -4.78
N PRO A 40 -5.74 -1.06 -5.11
CA PRO A 40 -6.98 -1.21 -4.35
C PRO A 40 -6.72 -1.54 -2.88
N VAL A 41 -7.50 -0.95 -1.99
CA VAL A 41 -7.47 -1.30 -0.57
C VAL A 41 -8.03 -2.70 -0.42
N HIS A 42 -7.26 -3.59 0.21
CA HIS A 42 -7.68 -4.97 0.42
C HIS A 42 -8.95 -5.04 1.31
N PRO A 43 -9.93 -5.91 1.02
CA PRO A 43 -11.15 -6.03 1.82
C PRO A 43 -10.93 -6.21 3.33
N THR A 44 -9.90 -6.97 3.73
CA THR A 44 -9.50 -7.12 5.13
C THR A 44 -9.19 -5.78 5.82
N LEU A 45 -8.56 -4.84 5.11
CA LEU A 45 -8.25 -3.52 5.68
C LEU A 45 -9.52 -2.68 5.83
N LEU A 46 -10.45 -2.79 4.88
CA LEU A 46 -11.77 -2.14 4.98
C LEU A 46 -12.54 -2.70 6.19
N ALA A 47 -12.58 -4.02 6.35
CA ALA A 47 -13.21 -4.67 7.50
C ALA A 47 -12.56 -4.29 8.85
N ALA A 48 -11.25 -3.99 8.84
CA ALA A 48 -10.50 -3.52 10.00
C ALA A 48 -10.65 -2.00 10.26
N GLY A 49 -11.49 -1.29 9.51
CA GLY A 49 -11.80 0.12 9.77
C GLY A 49 -10.90 1.14 9.07
N PHE A 50 -10.22 0.73 7.98
CA PHE A 50 -9.28 1.63 7.30
C PHE A 50 -9.97 2.85 6.66
N GLU A 51 -11.19 2.70 6.14
CA GLU A 51 -11.92 3.81 5.53
C GLU A 51 -12.35 4.85 6.57
N GLU A 52 -12.75 4.40 7.75
CA GLU A 52 -13.06 5.22 8.92
C GLU A 52 -11.82 5.98 9.38
N TYR A 53 -10.67 5.31 9.47
CA TYR A 53 -9.40 5.95 9.78
C TYR A 53 -9.07 7.07 8.81
N VAL A 54 -9.16 6.82 7.49
CA VAL A 54 -8.91 7.84 6.45
C VAL A 54 -9.86 9.03 6.60
N SER A 55 -11.14 8.75 6.84
CA SER A 55 -12.17 9.77 7.07
C SER A 55 -11.88 10.62 8.31
N GLU A 56 -11.40 9.99 9.38
CA GLU A 56 -10.97 10.69 10.58
C GLU A 56 -9.78 11.61 10.33
N GLN A 57 -8.75 11.15 9.60
CA GLN A 57 -7.58 11.97 9.26
C GLN A 57 -7.97 13.20 8.41
N ARG A 58 -8.91 13.02 7.47
CA ARG A 58 -9.46 14.13 6.68
C ARG A 58 -10.23 15.13 7.54
N ARG A 59 -11.08 14.64 8.47
CA ARG A 59 -11.82 15.49 9.41
C ARG A 59 -10.88 16.31 10.30
N LYS A 60 -9.78 15.70 10.75
CA LYS A 60 -8.71 16.35 11.52
C LYS A 60 -7.84 17.30 10.67
N ARG A 61 -8.07 17.37 9.36
CA ARG A 61 -7.27 18.16 8.40
C ARG A 61 -5.79 17.78 8.39
N ASN A 62 -5.48 16.52 8.70
CA ASN A 62 -4.12 16.02 8.61
C ASN A 62 -3.72 15.90 7.13
N ALA A 63 -2.61 16.52 6.76
CA ALA A 63 -2.06 16.41 5.40
C ALA A 63 -1.53 14.99 5.12
N LYS A 64 -0.91 14.37 6.13
CA LYS A 64 -0.37 13.00 6.06
C LYS A 64 -1.40 11.98 6.51
N LEU A 65 -1.42 10.83 5.84
CA LEU A 65 -2.27 9.70 6.24
C LEU A 65 -1.85 9.15 7.61
N PHE A 66 -0.55 9.12 7.90
CA PHE A 66 0.02 8.73 9.19
C PHE A 66 0.77 9.94 9.77
N PRO A 67 0.09 10.88 10.46
CA PRO A 67 0.69 12.12 10.94
C PRO A 67 1.80 11.94 11.98
N GLU A 68 1.84 10.80 12.67
CA GLU A 68 2.87 10.40 13.61
C GLU A 68 4.21 10.03 12.93
N LEU A 69 4.20 9.80 11.62
CA LEU A 69 5.39 9.45 10.86
C LEU A 69 6.16 10.73 10.51
N LEU A 70 7.27 10.96 11.21
CA LEU A 70 8.10 12.15 11.01
C LEU A 70 9.31 11.86 10.10
N PRO A 71 9.71 12.81 9.23
CA PRO A 71 10.89 12.66 8.40
C PRO A 71 12.16 12.73 9.26
N ALA A 72 13.19 11.97 8.89
CA ALA A 72 14.53 12.18 9.43
C ALA A 72 15.12 13.52 8.97
N LYS A 73 16.25 13.92 9.56
CA LYS A 73 17.04 15.08 9.10
C LYS A 73 17.44 14.99 7.62
N THR A 74 17.49 13.78 7.07
CA THR A 74 17.75 13.49 5.65
C THR A 74 16.57 13.79 4.72
N GLY A 75 15.40 14.11 5.29
CA GLY A 75 14.13 14.26 4.56
C GLY A 75 13.39 12.94 4.31
N TYR A 76 14.01 11.78 4.60
CA TYR A 76 13.38 10.48 4.40
C TYR A 76 12.57 10.03 5.62
N TYR A 77 11.32 9.65 5.39
CA TYR A 77 10.45 9.07 6.42
C TYR A 77 10.85 7.62 6.79
N SER A 78 11.49 6.90 5.87
CA SER A 78 11.90 5.50 6.06
C SER A 78 12.93 5.32 7.17
N ASP A 79 13.79 6.31 7.40
CA ASP A 79 14.95 6.17 8.30
C ASP A 79 14.53 6.05 9.77
N VAL A 80 13.64 6.96 10.21
CA VAL A 80 13.09 6.95 11.57
C VAL A 80 12.25 5.69 11.78
N PHE A 81 11.40 5.38 10.81
CA PHE A 81 10.47 4.26 10.89
C PHE A 81 11.18 2.91 10.90
N SER A 82 12.20 2.71 10.05
CA SER A 82 12.96 1.45 10.01
C SER A 82 13.66 1.16 11.34
N LYS A 83 14.20 2.20 12.00
CA LYS A 83 14.79 2.09 13.33
C LYS A 83 13.74 1.75 14.40
N TRP A 84 12.58 2.40 14.35
CA TRP A 84 11.46 2.09 15.23
C TRP A 84 10.98 0.65 15.04
N PHE A 85 10.79 0.21 13.79
CA PHE A 85 10.29 -1.12 13.46
C PHE A 85 11.26 -2.22 13.92
N ARG A 86 12.58 -2.01 13.79
CA ARG A 86 13.58 -2.93 14.33
C ARG A 86 13.45 -3.11 15.85
N ARG A 87 13.22 -2.01 16.60
CA ARG A 87 12.99 -2.08 18.05
C ARG A 87 11.67 -2.76 18.39
N PHE A 88 10.63 -2.50 17.59
CA PHE A 88 9.35 -3.18 17.72
C PHE A 88 9.49 -4.70 17.56
N LEU A 89 10.18 -5.18 16.52
CA LEU A 89 10.42 -6.61 16.32
C LEU A 89 11.17 -7.26 17.49
N GLN A 90 12.17 -6.58 18.04
CA GLN A 90 12.90 -7.06 19.22
C GLN A 90 11.97 -7.19 20.44
N LYS A 91 11.16 -6.16 20.71
CA LYS A 91 10.19 -6.18 21.81
C LYS A 91 9.11 -7.23 21.63
N ALA A 92 8.69 -7.49 20.39
CA ALA A 92 7.68 -8.48 20.05
C ALA A 92 8.23 -9.93 19.97
N GLY A 93 9.54 -10.14 20.14
CA GLY A 93 10.16 -11.47 20.00
C GLY A 93 10.21 -12.00 18.57
N ALA A 94 9.99 -11.15 17.56
CA ALA A 94 9.90 -11.50 16.14
C ALA A 94 11.15 -11.11 15.32
N SER A 95 12.22 -10.69 16.00
CA SER A 95 13.47 -10.28 15.34
C SER A 95 14.26 -11.51 14.86
N ALA A 96 14.43 -11.65 13.54
CA ALA A 96 15.32 -12.64 12.92
C ALA A 96 16.28 -11.98 11.93
N GLY A 97 17.38 -12.67 11.57
CA GLY A 97 18.53 -12.07 10.87
C GLY A 97 18.23 -11.42 9.51
N ARG A 98 17.15 -11.81 8.83
CA ARG A 98 16.71 -11.20 7.56
C ARG A 98 15.36 -10.47 7.66
N THR A 99 14.82 -10.33 8.87
CA THR A 99 13.50 -9.71 9.08
C THR A 99 13.64 -8.21 9.28
N CYS A 100 13.26 -7.45 8.26
CA CYS A 100 13.11 -6.00 8.32
C CYS A 100 11.75 -5.56 7.79
N PHE A 101 11.45 -4.25 7.79
CA PHE A 101 10.17 -3.76 7.30
C PHE A 101 9.92 -4.13 5.82
N HIS A 102 10.97 -4.20 5.01
CA HIS A 102 10.87 -4.59 3.60
C HIS A 102 10.42 -6.06 3.41
N SER A 103 10.57 -6.91 4.43
CA SER A 103 10.11 -8.31 4.37
C SER A 103 8.61 -8.41 4.11
N PHE A 104 7.79 -7.44 4.55
CA PHE A 104 6.37 -7.42 4.21
C PHE A 104 6.13 -7.32 2.71
N ARG A 105 6.97 -6.58 1.97
CA ARG A 105 6.87 -6.48 0.51
C ARG A 105 7.25 -7.80 -0.16
N HIS A 106 8.23 -8.53 0.37
CA HIS A 106 8.57 -9.87 -0.11
C HIS A 106 7.44 -10.86 0.18
N ASN A 107 6.91 -10.86 1.41
CA ASN A 107 5.78 -11.70 1.79
C ASN A 107 4.54 -11.40 0.94
N PHE A 108 4.29 -10.15 0.57
CA PHE A 108 3.21 -9.80 -0.35
C PHE A 108 3.45 -10.37 -1.75
N ARG A 109 4.68 -10.34 -2.27
CA ARG A 109 5.04 -10.98 -3.54
C ARG A 109 4.80 -12.48 -3.53
N ASP A 110 5.22 -13.14 -2.45
CA ASP A 110 5.08 -14.58 -2.32
C ASP A 110 3.61 -14.97 -2.14
N ALA A 111 2.82 -14.19 -1.39
CA ALA A 111 1.39 -14.44 -1.24
C ALA A 111 0.60 -14.23 -2.54
N LEU A 112 0.98 -13.25 -3.38
CA LEU A 112 0.42 -13.12 -4.73
C LEU A 112 0.73 -14.34 -5.60
N ARG A 113 1.95 -14.88 -5.50
CA ARG A 113 2.36 -16.11 -6.22
C ARG A 113 1.54 -17.31 -5.74
N GLU A 114 1.41 -17.49 -4.44
CA GLU A 114 0.65 -18.60 -3.83
C GLU A 114 -0.83 -18.53 -4.22
N ALA A 115 -1.40 -17.32 -4.23
CA ALA A 115 -2.76 -17.05 -4.68
C ALA A 115 -2.96 -17.21 -6.21
N ARG A 116 -1.91 -17.59 -6.96
CA ARG A 116 -1.90 -17.74 -8.42
C ARG A 116 -2.41 -16.48 -9.13
N VAL A 117 -2.05 -15.31 -8.61
CA VAL A 117 -2.32 -14.04 -9.29
C VAL A 117 -1.45 -13.98 -10.54
N ASP A 118 -2.06 -13.55 -11.65
CA ASP A 118 -1.34 -13.38 -12.91
C ASP A 118 -0.11 -12.49 -12.73
N ARG A 119 0.97 -12.82 -13.45
CA ARG A 119 2.26 -12.14 -13.28
C ARG A 119 2.13 -10.64 -13.55
N GLU A 120 1.39 -10.21 -14.56
CA GLU A 120 1.25 -8.80 -14.91
C GLU A 120 0.48 -8.04 -13.83
N LEU A 121 -0.58 -8.65 -13.29
CA LEU A 121 -1.32 -8.10 -12.14
C LEU A 121 -0.44 -7.98 -10.90
N ALA A 122 0.39 -9.00 -10.62
CA ALA A 122 1.32 -8.98 -9.51
C ALA A 122 2.38 -7.87 -9.66
N LEU A 123 2.95 -7.73 -10.87
CA LEU A 123 3.91 -6.66 -11.18
C LEU A 123 3.26 -5.27 -10.99
N ALA A 124 2.03 -5.08 -11.45
CA ALA A 124 1.27 -3.83 -11.30
C ALA A 124 0.97 -3.49 -9.83
N LEU A 125 0.45 -4.45 -9.06
CA LEU A 125 0.16 -4.29 -7.62
C LEU A 125 1.44 -4.01 -6.82
N GLY A 126 2.51 -4.75 -7.13
CA GLY A 126 3.79 -4.62 -6.46
C GLY A 126 4.57 -3.39 -6.88
N GLY A 127 4.40 -2.86 -8.09
CA GLY A 127 5.36 -1.95 -8.70
C GLY A 127 6.72 -2.62 -8.85
N TRP A 128 6.74 -3.83 -9.40
CA TRP A 128 7.96 -4.56 -9.75
C TRP A 128 8.22 -4.44 -11.25
N ALA A 129 9.48 -4.34 -11.66
CA ALA A 129 9.83 -4.35 -13.08
C ALA A 129 9.55 -5.74 -13.68
N GLY A 130 8.90 -5.76 -14.85
CA GLY A 130 8.81 -6.95 -15.71
C GLY A 130 10.02 -7.09 -16.63
N ASP A 131 10.08 -8.18 -17.40
CA ASP A 131 11.20 -8.45 -18.33
C ASP A 131 11.29 -7.42 -19.47
N ASN A 132 10.20 -6.69 -19.73
CA ASN A 132 10.12 -5.66 -20.77
C ASN A 132 10.33 -4.23 -20.24
N GLY A 133 11.11 -4.06 -19.17
CA GLY A 133 11.76 -2.78 -18.81
C GLY A 133 10.87 -1.60 -18.39
N ASP A 134 9.58 -1.59 -18.71
CA ASP A 134 8.72 -0.44 -18.49
C ASP A 134 7.23 -0.88 -18.55
N MET A 135 6.77 -1.54 -17.49
CA MET A 135 5.32 -1.71 -17.23
C MET A 135 4.90 -0.87 -16.02
N GLY A 136 5.47 0.32 -15.93
CA GLY A 136 5.03 1.36 -15.04
C GLY A 136 5.09 2.67 -15.80
N SER A 137 4.12 3.55 -15.58
CA SER A 137 3.72 4.64 -16.47
C SER A 137 2.85 4.12 -17.61
N GLU A 138 1.62 4.57 -17.75
CA GLU A 138 1.22 5.97 -17.70
C GLU A 138 0.15 6.23 -16.64
N SER A 139 0.45 7.12 -15.68
CA SER A 139 -0.59 7.98 -15.12
C SER A 139 -0.97 8.99 -16.19
N ALA A 140 -1.75 8.55 -17.17
CA ALA A 140 -2.43 9.43 -18.11
C ALA A 140 -3.90 9.04 -18.03
N GLU A 141 -4.62 9.73 -17.14
CA GLU A 141 -6.06 9.91 -17.20
C GLU A 141 -6.89 8.68 -17.61
N PHE A 142 -7.21 7.78 -16.67
CA PHE A 142 -8.45 6.97 -16.69
C PHE A 142 -8.83 6.17 -17.97
N TYR A 143 -7.96 6.01 -18.97
CA TYR A 143 -8.30 5.35 -20.23
C TYR A 143 -7.10 4.61 -20.84
N GLY A 144 -7.10 3.28 -20.68
CA GLY A 144 -6.66 2.39 -21.78
C GLY A 144 -5.26 1.77 -21.75
N ARG A 145 -4.38 2.01 -20.76
CA ARG A 145 -3.05 1.35 -20.71
C ARG A 145 -2.67 0.63 -19.41
N GLY A 146 -3.57 0.57 -18.44
CA GLY A 146 -3.37 -0.17 -17.18
C GLY A 146 -4.57 -1.04 -16.82
N PHE A 147 -4.42 -1.91 -15.82
CA PHE A 147 -5.52 -2.71 -15.28
C PHE A 147 -6.59 -1.84 -14.62
N ARG A 148 -7.86 -2.21 -14.78
CA ARG A 148 -8.97 -1.56 -14.06
C ARG A 148 -8.80 -1.78 -12.55
N ALA A 149 -9.19 -0.79 -11.75
CA ALA A 149 -9.16 -0.90 -10.29
C ALA A 149 -9.92 -2.14 -9.78
N SER A 150 -11.04 -2.50 -10.43
CA SER A 150 -11.81 -3.73 -10.12
C SER A 150 -11.01 -5.00 -10.40
N THR A 151 -10.28 -5.08 -11.51
CA THR A 151 -9.42 -6.22 -11.86
C THR A 151 -8.28 -6.38 -10.84
N LEU A 152 -7.65 -5.26 -10.46
CA LEU A 152 -6.63 -5.26 -9.41
C LEU A 152 -7.22 -5.64 -8.04
N LEU A 153 -8.48 -5.25 -7.77
CA LEU A 153 -9.17 -5.58 -6.53
C LEU A 153 -9.46 -7.08 -6.47
N GLU A 154 -9.96 -7.68 -7.55
CA GLU A 154 -10.16 -9.13 -7.64
C GLU A 154 -8.84 -9.88 -7.40
N ALA A 155 -7.74 -9.40 -7.99
CA ALA A 155 -6.43 -9.99 -7.81
C ALA A 155 -5.92 -9.90 -6.37
N ILE A 156 -5.88 -8.70 -5.80
CA ILE A 156 -5.39 -8.50 -4.43
C ILE A 156 -6.27 -9.23 -3.42
N SER A 157 -7.59 -9.33 -3.66
CA SER A 157 -8.55 -10.01 -2.80
C SER A 157 -8.36 -11.53 -2.74
N LYS A 158 -7.49 -12.13 -3.57
CA LYS A 158 -7.09 -13.54 -3.45
C LYS A 158 -5.99 -13.76 -2.42
N VAL A 159 -5.27 -12.71 -2.02
CA VAL A 159 -4.17 -12.80 -1.05
C VAL A 159 -4.71 -13.15 0.33
N ARG A 160 -4.17 -14.21 0.93
CA ARG A 160 -4.51 -14.65 2.28
C ARG A 160 -3.23 -15.05 3.03
N TYR A 161 -3.29 -14.90 4.35
CA TYR A 161 -2.25 -15.34 5.27
C TYR A 161 -2.92 -16.24 6.31
N PRO A 162 -2.98 -17.58 6.08
CA PRO A 162 -3.76 -18.48 6.93
C PRO A 162 -3.33 -18.48 8.41
N GLU A 163 -2.05 -18.20 8.68
CA GLU A 163 -1.49 -18.14 10.03
C GLU A 163 -1.72 -16.79 10.73
N LEU A 164 -2.34 -15.81 10.05
CA LEU A 164 -2.54 -14.46 10.56
C LEU A 164 -3.98 -14.27 11.05
N ASP A 165 -4.15 -14.22 12.38
CA ASP A 165 -5.42 -13.88 13.01
C ASP A 165 -5.55 -12.35 13.23
N LEU A 166 -6.56 -11.77 12.58
CA LEU A 166 -6.88 -10.34 12.67
C LEU A 166 -8.28 -10.08 13.25
N VAL A 167 -8.96 -11.10 13.79
CA VAL A 167 -10.36 -10.97 14.25
C VAL A 167 -10.51 -9.85 15.30
N HIS A 168 -9.52 -9.71 16.18
CA HIS A 168 -9.47 -8.67 17.21
C HIS A 168 -9.39 -7.22 16.68
N LEU A 169 -9.13 -7.03 15.38
CA LEU A 169 -9.09 -5.72 14.71
C LEU A 169 -10.33 -5.42 13.87
N MET A 170 -11.22 -6.40 13.67
CA MET A 170 -12.35 -6.26 12.75
C MET A 170 -13.45 -5.41 13.39
N LEU A 171 -13.88 -4.37 12.68
CA LEU A 171 -15.06 -3.58 13.04
C LEU A 171 -16.35 -4.20 12.49
N ALA A 172 -16.23 -5.05 11.46
CA ALA A 172 -17.32 -5.82 10.86
C ALA A 172 -16.88 -7.28 10.61
N PRO A 173 -17.79 -8.27 10.74
CA PRO A 173 -17.46 -9.68 10.44
C PRO A 173 -17.13 -9.86 8.95
N PHE A 174 -16.18 -10.76 8.64
CA PHE A 174 -15.81 -11.10 7.26
C PHE A 174 -17.04 -11.63 6.49
N PRO A 175 -17.22 -11.27 5.21
CA PRO A 175 -18.02 -12.10 4.33
C PRO A 175 -17.32 -13.47 4.20
N ALA A 176 -18.07 -14.54 4.48
CA ALA A 176 -17.64 -15.92 4.35
C ALA A 176 -17.22 -16.26 2.91
#